data_AF-A0A0X3PVT3-F1
#
_entry.id   AF-A0A0X3PVT3-F1
#
_cell.length_a   1.000
_cell.length_b   1.000
_cell.length_c   1.000
_cell.angle_alpha   90.00
_cell.angle_beta   90.00
_cell.angle_gamma   90.00
#
_symmetry.space_group_name_H-M   'P 1'
#
loop_
_entity.id
_entity.type
_entity.pdbx_description
1 polymer ?
#
loop_
_entity_poly.entity_id
_entity_poly.type
_entity_poly.pdbx_seq_one_letter_code
_entity_poly.pdbx_strand_id
1 'polypeptide(L)'
;MAKIVSRFAPWLVRPRFFSGATFHAPPNSIYNKVRNFIINNPSLRDTSATPLSQEPSKTLSKMQQELLDELEAADISYRDVRTREAGPSSKERPNLIPFDEERRVTGCICHEDNHHISYLLLYKGIPTRCRCGHWFKLVDYDEYEAARDRYWNRVKNEPENMKLLKELEDTEQVLQQLLEESKTMTRNSVGATEMMDKLLINWNKYKTTYGQIRRKIDMACLSDIR
;
A
#
# COMPACT_ATOMS: atom_id res chain seq x y z
N MET A 1 7.42 -14.26 20.62
CA MET A 1 7.80 -13.74 19.28
C MET A 1 8.43 -12.35 19.46
N ALA A 2 9.30 -11.88 18.56
CA ALA A 2 9.93 -10.55 18.67
C ALA A 2 9.13 -9.48 17.92
N LYS A 3 9.08 -8.23 18.43
CA LYS A 3 8.32 -7.11 17.82
C LYS A 3 9.25 -5.93 17.49
N ILE A 4 9.05 -5.25 16.37
CA ILE A 4 9.89 -4.12 15.91
C ILE A 4 9.18 -2.82 16.27
N VAL A 5 9.82 -1.85 16.93
CA VAL A 5 9.24 -0.53 17.22
C VAL A 5 10.25 0.56 16.87
N SER A 6 9.85 1.59 16.12
CA SER A 6 10.67 2.79 15.93
C SER A 6 10.11 3.90 16.84
N ARG A 7 10.92 4.58 17.65
CA ARG A 7 10.48 5.71 18.50
C ARG A 7 11.20 6.98 18.07
N PHE A 8 10.43 8.03 17.77
CA PHE A 8 10.85 9.43 17.95
C PHE A 8 9.67 10.24 18.48
N ALA A 9 9.97 11.18 19.39
CA ALA A 9 9.03 12.15 19.94
C ALA A 9 8.48 13.09 18.84
N PRO A 10 7.28 13.66 18.99
CA PRO A 10 6.70 14.56 18.00
C PRO A 10 7.40 15.92 18.08
N TRP A 11 8.55 16.04 17.42
CA TRP A 11 9.05 17.34 16.99
C TRP A 11 8.39 17.64 15.65
N LEU A 12 7.86 18.85 15.50
CA LEU A 12 7.34 19.41 14.26
C LEU A 12 8.41 19.35 13.17
N VAL A 13 8.52 18.21 12.47
CA VAL A 13 9.34 18.07 11.28
C VAL A 13 8.59 18.80 10.18
N ARG A 14 9.03 20.04 9.89
CA ARG A 14 8.73 20.72 8.63
C ARG A 14 8.93 19.70 7.50
N PRO A 15 8.01 19.57 6.52
CA PRO A 15 8.22 18.66 5.40
C PRO A 15 9.40 19.20 4.60
N ARG A 16 10.56 18.62 4.86
CA ARG A 16 11.72 18.69 3.98
C ARG A 16 11.31 17.90 2.74
N PHE A 17 10.75 18.60 1.76
CA PHE A 17 10.56 18.06 0.41
C PHE A 17 11.94 17.73 -0.15
N PHE A 18 12.35 16.46 -0.07
CA PHE A 18 13.55 15.96 -0.71
C PHE A 18 13.20 14.77 -1.59
N SER A 19 13.65 14.88 -2.84
CA SER A 19 13.67 13.92 -3.95
C SER A 19 12.41 13.10 -4.19
N GLY A 20 11.60 13.60 -5.14
CA GLY A 20 11.36 13.02 -6.48
C GLY A 20 11.81 11.59 -6.84
N ALA A 21 11.88 10.64 -5.92
CA ALA A 21 11.91 9.23 -6.28
C ALA A 21 10.53 8.89 -6.82
N THR A 22 10.45 8.65 -8.12
CA THR A 22 9.26 8.06 -8.74
C THR A 22 9.11 6.66 -8.18
N PHE A 23 8.15 6.48 -7.27
CA PHE A 23 7.82 5.17 -6.71
C PHE A 23 7.38 4.23 -7.84
N HIS A 24 8.10 3.13 -8.04
CA HIS A 24 7.82 2.17 -9.10
C HIS A 24 7.45 0.83 -8.48
N ALA A 25 6.16 0.67 -8.16
CA ALA A 25 5.64 -0.63 -7.81
C ALA A 25 5.80 -1.62 -8.99
N PRO A 26 5.95 -2.94 -8.74
CA PRO A 26 6.10 -3.94 -9.80
C PRO A 26 4.89 -3.93 -10.75
N PRO A 27 5.07 -4.00 -12.07
CA PRO A 27 4.02 -3.74 -13.06
C PRO A 27 2.78 -4.64 -12.92
N ASN A 28 2.98 -5.88 -12.50
CA ASN A 28 1.92 -6.88 -12.32
C ASN A 28 1.47 -7.06 -10.86
N SER A 29 1.88 -6.16 -9.97
CA SER A 29 1.49 -6.21 -8.56
C SER A 29 0.02 -5.83 -8.40
N ILE A 30 -0.61 -6.33 -7.33
CA ILE A 30 -1.97 -5.91 -6.94
C ILE A 30 -2.02 -4.40 -6.72
N TYR A 31 -0.99 -3.81 -6.13
CA TYR A 31 -0.89 -2.36 -5.93
C TYR A 31 -1.08 -1.62 -7.26
N ASN A 32 -0.32 -2.01 -8.29
CA ASN A 32 -0.43 -1.40 -9.61
C ASN A 32 -1.75 -1.71 -10.30
N LYS A 33 -2.31 -2.91 -10.17
CA LYS A 33 -3.62 -3.25 -10.74
C LYS A 33 -4.69 -2.27 -10.25
N VAL A 34 -4.81 -2.11 -8.93
CA VAL A 34 -5.84 -1.28 -8.29
C VAL A 34 -5.59 0.21 -8.58
N ARG A 35 -4.32 0.65 -8.58
CA ARG A 35 -3.97 2.04 -8.95
C ARG A 35 -4.32 2.34 -10.42
N ASN A 36 -4.01 1.41 -11.33
CA ASN A 36 -4.28 1.54 -12.76
C ASN A 36 -5.77 1.55 -13.06
N PHE A 37 -6.60 0.83 -12.30
CA PHE A 37 -8.06 0.90 -12.42
C PHE A 37 -8.55 2.35 -12.28
N ILE A 38 -8.02 3.13 -11.34
CA ILE A 38 -8.42 4.54 -11.14
C ILE A 38 -7.81 5.47 -12.19
N ILE A 39 -6.50 5.36 -12.40
CA ILE A 39 -5.75 6.27 -13.27
C ILE A 39 -6.23 6.14 -14.73
N ASN A 40 -6.46 4.92 -15.18
CA ASN A 40 -6.81 4.64 -16.56
C ASN A 40 -8.32 4.68 -16.82
N ASN A 41 -9.17 4.81 -15.79
CA ASN A 41 -10.62 4.87 -15.98
C ASN A 41 -11.03 6.16 -16.72
N PRO A 42 -11.62 6.07 -17.92
CA PRO A 42 -12.11 7.27 -18.62
C PRO A 42 -13.27 7.93 -17.88
N SER A 43 -14.09 7.15 -17.16
CA SER A 43 -15.28 7.62 -16.45
C SER A 43 -14.97 8.54 -15.27
N LEU A 44 -13.72 8.49 -14.76
CA LEU A 44 -13.25 9.30 -13.64
C LEU A 44 -12.49 10.56 -14.09
N ARG A 45 -12.32 10.76 -15.40
CA ARG A 45 -11.65 11.95 -15.94
C ARG A 45 -12.60 13.14 -15.95
N ASP A 46 -12.06 14.31 -15.66
CA ASP A 46 -12.83 15.55 -15.66
C ASP A 46 -13.07 15.99 -17.11
N THR A 47 -14.28 15.77 -17.63
CA THR A 47 -14.68 16.20 -18.99
C THR A 47 -15.01 17.69 -19.07
N SER A 48 -15.01 18.41 -17.94
CA SER A 48 -15.52 19.77 -17.85
C SER A 48 -14.50 20.89 -18.07
N ALA A 49 -13.20 20.57 -18.22
CA ALA A 49 -12.14 21.59 -18.13
C ALA A 49 -10.98 21.43 -19.14
N THR A 50 -11.26 21.19 -20.43
CA THR A 50 -10.22 21.41 -21.44
C THR A 50 -10.81 22.07 -22.68
N PRO A 51 -10.56 23.37 -22.91
CA PRO A 51 -10.73 23.98 -24.22
C PRO A 51 -9.95 23.15 -25.25
N LEU A 52 -10.52 22.96 -26.45
CA LEU A 52 -9.99 22.18 -27.59
C LEU A 52 -8.55 22.56 -28.07
N SER A 53 -7.86 23.45 -27.36
CA SER A 53 -6.55 24.00 -27.70
C SER A 53 -5.45 23.73 -26.67
N GLN A 54 -5.73 23.04 -25.55
CA GLN A 54 -4.69 22.63 -24.60
C GLN A 54 -4.50 21.11 -24.61
N GLU A 55 -3.25 20.69 -24.79
CA GLU A 55 -2.78 19.32 -24.58
C GLU A 55 -3.35 18.76 -23.26
N PRO A 56 -3.86 17.51 -23.23
CA PRO A 56 -4.40 16.92 -22.01
C PRO A 56 -3.32 16.95 -20.94
N SER A 57 -3.52 17.80 -19.94
CA SER A 57 -2.64 17.88 -18.78
C SER A 57 -2.54 16.47 -18.18
N LYS A 58 -1.31 15.97 -17.98
CA LYS A 58 -1.00 14.68 -17.33
C LYS A 58 -1.48 14.61 -15.85
N THR A 59 -2.30 15.56 -15.43
CA THR A 59 -2.74 15.76 -14.05
C THR A 59 -4.04 14.99 -13.81
N LEU A 60 -4.03 14.12 -12.80
CA LEU A 60 -5.20 13.35 -12.37
C LEU A 60 -6.35 14.28 -11.95
N SER A 61 -7.60 13.88 -12.21
CA SER A 61 -8.78 14.62 -11.72
C SER A 61 -8.82 14.65 -10.19
N LYS A 62 -9.56 15.60 -9.61
CA LYS A 62 -9.74 15.67 -8.15
C LYS A 62 -10.32 14.37 -7.59
N MET A 63 -11.31 13.80 -8.27
CA MET A 63 -11.90 12.52 -7.89
C MET A 63 -10.88 11.38 -7.94
N GLN A 64 -10.05 11.31 -8.99
CA GLN A 64 -9.00 10.29 -9.07
C GLN A 64 -7.99 10.44 -7.93
N GLN A 65 -7.62 11.66 -7.53
CA GLN A 65 -6.73 11.91 -6.40
C GLN A 65 -7.36 11.44 -5.09
N GLU A 66 -8.61 11.81 -4.81
CA GLU A 66 -9.33 11.39 -3.60
C GLU A 66 -9.44 9.87 -3.48
N LEU A 67 -9.76 9.17 -4.58
CA LEU A 67 -9.83 7.71 -4.59
C LEU A 67 -8.45 7.05 -4.36
N LEU A 68 -7.38 7.64 -4.88
CA LEU A 68 -6.01 7.16 -4.64
C LEU A 68 -5.60 7.36 -3.18
N ASP A 69 -5.89 8.51 -2.59
CA ASP A 69 -5.61 8.79 -1.18
C ASP A 69 -6.36 7.81 -0.27
N GLU A 70 -7.61 7.47 -0.60
CA GLU A 70 -8.36 6.46 0.14
C GLU A 70 -7.76 5.05 0.02
N LEU A 71 -7.20 4.68 -1.14
CA LEU A 71 -6.49 3.41 -1.30
C LEU A 71 -5.18 3.39 -0.51
N GLU A 72 -4.42 4.48 -0.53
CA GLU A 72 -3.18 4.61 0.22
C GLU A 72 -3.44 4.54 1.73
N ALA A 73 -4.55 5.12 2.20
CA ALA A 73 -5.00 4.98 3.59
C ALA A 73 -5.45 3.56 3.96
N ALA A 74 -5.95 2.79 3.00
CA ALA A 74 -6.34 1.38 3.21
C ALA A 74 -5.15 0.41 3.18
N ASP A 75 -4.05 0.77 2.50
CA ASP A 75 -2.80 0.02 2.49
C ASP A 75 -2.02 0.24 3.81
N ILE A 76 -1.14 -0.71 4.15
CA ILE A 76 -0.17 -0.48 5.21
C ILE A 76 0.90 0.46 4.64
N SER A 77 0.85 1.69 5.13
CA SER A 77 1.79 2.74 4.74
C SER A 77 3.24 2.33 5.01
N TYR A 78 4.05 2.44 3.96
CA TYR A 78 5.52 2.39 3.98
C TYR A 78 6.12 3.39 5.00
N ARG A 79 5.45 4.52 5.19
CA ARG A 79 5.93 5.64 6.01
C ARG A 79 5.56 5.47 7.48
N ASP A 80 4.56 4.64 7.79
CA ASP A 80 4.06 4.52 9.14
C ASP A 80 5.04 3.76 10.03
N VAL A 81 5.31 4.35 11.19
CA VAL A 81 6.03 3.71 12.26
C VAL A 81 5.09 2.74 12.97
N ARG A 82 5.13 1.46 12.62
CA ARG A 82 4.27 0.44 13.22
C ARG A 82 5.06 -0.66 13.90
N THR A 83 4.41 -1.24 14.92
CA THR A 83 4.90 -2.46 15.54
C THR A 83 4.70 -3.64 14.61
N ARG A 84 5.79 -4.30 14.24
CA ARG A 84 5.79 -5.43 13.30
C ARG A 84 6.30 -6.68 13.97
N GLU A 85 5.65 -7.82 13.78
CA GLU A 85 6.16 -9.09 14.28
C GLU A 85 7.33 -9.54 13.42
N ALA A 86 8.48 -9.77 14.03
CA ALA A 86 9.66 -10.23 13.33
C ALA A 86 9.54 -11.74 13.08
N GLY A 87 9.64 -12.13 11.81
CA GLY A 87 9.79 -13.50 11.40
C GLY A 87 11.16 -14.10 11.73
N PRO A 88 11.31 -15.42 11.54
CA PRO A 88 12.63 -16.01 11.40
C PRO A 88 13.39 -15.32 10.28
N SER A 89 14.59 -14.84 10.60
CA SER A 89 15.44 -14.11 9.66
C SER A 89 16.87 -14.59 9.71
N SER A 90 17.56 -14.49 8.57
CA SER A 90 18.99 -14.78 8.42
C SER A 90 19.70 -13.58 7.81
N LYS A 91 21.02 -13.64 7.67
CA LYS A 91 21.79 -12.58 7.03
C LYS A 91 21.40 -12.38 5.57
N GLU A 92 21.15 -13.48 4.87
CA GLU A 92 20.70 -13.54 3.48
C GLU A 92 19.22 -13.18 3.36
N ARG A 93 18.49 -13.37 4.46
CA ARG A 93 17.04 -13.21 4.54
C ARG A 93 16.64 -12.30 5.73
N PRO A 94 17.00 -10.99 5.69
CA PRO A 94 16.81 -10.07 6.81
C PRO A 94 15.45 -9.36 6.77
N ASN A 95 14.83 -9.10 7.92
CA ASN A 95 13.58 -8.35 8.01
C ASN A 95 13.73 -6.96 7.36
N LEU A 96 12.93 -6.69 6.32
CA LEU A 96 13.04 -5.46 5.55
C LEU A 96 12.36 -4.30 6.27
N ILE A 97 13.11 -3.22 6.48
CA ILE A 97 12.62 -1.98 7.07
C ILE A 97 12.51 -0.94 5.96
N PRO A 98 11.28 -0.54 5.59
CA PRO A 98 11.06 0.50 4.61
C PRO A 98 11.54 1.86 5.13
N PHE A 99 12.47 2.52 4.41
CA PHE A 99 12.85 3.92 4.60
C PHE A 99 13.67 4.46 3.43
N ASP A 100 13.34 5.66 2.94
CA ASP A 100 13.97 6.21 1.74
C ASP A 100 15.35 6.81 2.02
N GLU A 101 15.63 7.24 3.25
CA GLU A 101 16.91 7.84 3.62
C GLU A 101 17.99 6.77 3.88
N GLU A 102 19.25 7.23 3.97
CA GLU A 102 20.43 6.37 4.10
C GLU A 102 20.52 5.59 5.41
N ARG A 103 19.88 6.07 6.49
CA ARG A 103 19.98 5.46 7.82
C ARG A 103 18.73 5.68 8.66
N ARG A 104 18.40 4.71 9.50
CA ARG A 104 17.27 4.78 10.44
C ARG A 104 17.58 4.08 11.74
N VAL A 105 17.12 4.66 12.85
CA VAL A 105 17.11 3.98 14.15
C VAL A 105 15.86 3.10 14.23
N THR A 106 16.05 1.80 14.47
CA THR A 106 14.99 0.81 14.60
C THR A 106 15.13 0.10 15.95
N GLY A 107 14.04 -0.03 16.69
CA GLY A 107 13.99 -0.79 17.94
C GLY A 107 13.51 -2.22 17.72
N CYS A 108 14.14 -3.16 18.42
CA CYS A 108 13.77 -4.57 18.49
C CYS A 108 13.37 -4.91 19.92
N ILE A 109 12.13 -5.34 20.10
CA ILE A 109 11.58 -5.98 21.30
C ILE A 109 11.86 -7.47 21.15
N CYS A 110 12.93 -7.94 21.78
CA CYS A 110 13.44 -9.31 21.59
C CYS A 110 12.47 -10.40 22.08
N HIS A 111 11.78 -10.12 23.20
CA HIS A 111 10.80 -11.02 23.82
C HIS A 111 9.59 -10.18 24.25
N GLU A 112 8.40 -10.76 24.24
CA GLU A 112 7.16 -10.04 24.61
C GLU A 112 7.21 -9.50 26.05
N ASP A 113 7.88 -10.20 26.95
CA ASP A 113 8.03 -9.83 28.35
C ASP A 113 9.22 -8.88 28.61
N ASN A 114 9.99 -8.50 27.57
CA ASN A 114 11.12 -7.60 27.75
C ASN A 114 10.64 -6.16 27.98
N HIS A 115 11.06 -5.59 29.09
CA HIS A 115 10.81 -4.19 29.44
C HIS A 115 11.84 -3.21 28.84
N HIS A 116 12.74 -3.71 27.99
CA HIS A 116 13.77 -2.92 27.31
C HIS A 116 13.74 -3.13 25.80
N ILE A 117 14.00 -2.06 25.06
CA ILE A 117 14.05 -2.06 23.59
C ILE A 117 15.52 -2.02 23.16
N SER A 118 15.92 -2.95 22.30
CA SER A 118 17.25 -2.92 21.68
C SER A 118 17.21 -2.02 20.45
N TYR A 119 17.86 -0.87 20.50
CA TYR A 119 17.95 0.03 19.35
C TYR A 119 19.13 -0.33 18.45
N LEU A 120 18.87 -0.36 17.15
CA LEU A 120 19.85 -0.58 16.10
C LEU A 120 19.88 0.62 15.17
N LEU A 121 21.07 1.07 14.79
CA LEU A 121 21.24 1.97 13.67
C LEU A 121 21.39 1.13 12.41
N LEU A 122 20.39 1.19 11.53
CA LEU A 122 20.41 0.52 10.24
C LEU A 122 20.92 1.49 9.17
N TYR A 123 21.76 0.98 8.28
CA TYR A 123 22.22 1.68 7.08
C TYR A 123 21.59 1.01 5.85
N LYS A 124 21.26 1.81 4.83
CA LYS A 124 20.63 1.34 3.60
C LYS A 124 21.47 0.22 2.96
N GLY A 125 20.82 -0.88 2.62
CA GLY A 125 21.46 -2.02 1.96
C GLY A 125 22.26 -2.96 2.88
N ILE A 126 22.59 -2.57 4.11
CA ILE A 126 23.45 -3.35 5.00
C ILE A 126 22.59 -4.15 6.01
N PRO A 127 22.62 -5.50 5.99
CA PRO A 127 21.92 -6.30 6.97
C PRO A 127 22.63 -6.25 8.33
N THR A 128 21.88 -5.92 9.37
CA THR A 128 22.37 -5.78 10.75
C THR A 128 21.64 -6.76 11.66
N ARG A 129 22.40 -7.46 12.52
CA ARG A 129 21.86 -8.45 13.47
C ARG A 129 21.61 -7.83 14.84
N CYS A 130 20.42 -8.05 15.39
CA CYS A 130 20.11 -7.77 16.79
C CYS A 130 20.68 -8.84 17.71
N ARG A 131 20.86 -8.50 18.99
CA ARG A 131 21.34 -9.43 20.02
C ARG A 131 20.49 -10.70 20.12
N CYS A 132 19.19 -10.60 19.87
CA CYS A 132 18.28 -11.75 19.84
C CYS A 132 18.45 -12.70 18.64
N GLY A 133 19.29 -12.36 17.67
CA GLY A 133 19.55 -13.19 16.49
C GLY A 133 18.80 -12.77 15.23
N HIS A 134 17.73 -11.99 15.33
CA HIS A 134 17.02 -11.47 14.16
C HIS A 134 17.87 -10.48 13.37
N TRP A 135 17.79 -10.58 12.05
CA TRP A 135 18.44 -9.70 11.09
C TRP A 135 17.46 -8.68 10.53
N PHE A 136 17.95 -7.47 10.27
CA PHE A 136 17.18 -6.35 9.73
C PHE A 136 17.96 -5.67 8.61
N LYS A 137 17.30 -5.22 7.55
CA LYS A 137 17.92 -4.48 6.45
C LYS A 137 17.05 -3.27 6.10
N LEU A 138 17.66 -2.09 6.01
CA LEU A 138 17.00 -0.88 5.56
C LEU A 138 16.94 -0.87 4.03
N VAL A 139 15.74 -0.70 3.47
CA VAL A 139 15.47 -0.75 2.03
C VAL A 139 14.55 0.39 1.60
N ASP A 140 14.64 0.78 0.34
CA ASP A 140 13.71 1.75 -0.24
C ASP A 140 12.37 1.12 -0.59
N TYR A 141 11.45 1.99 -1.04
CA TYR A 141 10.11 1.61 -1.44
C TYR A 141 10.08 0.53 -2.53
N ASP A 142 10.92 0.66 -3.56
CA ASP A 142 10.90 -0.27 -4.69
C ASP A 142 11.36 -1.67 -4.26
N GLU A 143 12.45 -1.78 -3.48
CA GLU A 143 12.89 -3.08 -2.95
C GLU A 143 11.85 -3.66 -1.97
N TYR A 144 11.19 -2.82 -1.18
CA TYR A 144 10.13 -3.23 -0.26
C TYR A 144 8.90 -3.79 -0.99
N GLU A 145 8.38 -3.08 -1.99
CA GLU A 145 7.24 -3.52 -2.79
C GLU A 145 7.57 -4.74 -3.64
N ALA A 146 8.79 -4.84 -4.17
CA ALA A 146 9.24 -6.05 -4.86
C ALA A 146 9.25 -7.26 -3.93
N ALA A 147 9.64 -7.10 -2.65
CA ALA A 147 9.58 -8.18 -1.67
C ALA A 147 8.14 -8.62 -1.35
N ARG A 148 7.23 -7.64 -1.16
CA ARG A 148 5.79 -7.86 -0.99
C ARG A 148 5.19 -8.63 -2.17
N ASP A 149 5.55 -8.24 -3.39
CA ASP A 149 5.05 -8.89 -4.61
C ASP A 149 5.57 -10.33 -4.77
N ARG A 150 6.86 -10.57 -4.52
CA ARG A 150 7.44 -11.93 -4.51
C ARG A 150 6.72 -12.84 -3.52
N TYR A 151 6.47 -12.35 -2.31
CA TYR A 151 5.71 -13.09 -1.31
C TYR A 151 4.30 -13.41 -1.80
N TRP A 152 3.57 -12.39 -2.25
CA TRP A 152 2.20 -12.55 -2.72
C TRP A 152 2.09 -13.58 -3.85
N ASN A 153 3.03 -13.58 -4.79
CA ASN A 153 3.04 -14.51 -5.90
C ASN A 153 3.12 -15.98 -5.49
N ARG A 154 3.66 -16.30 -4.31
CA ARG A 154 3.70 -17.67 -3.78
C ARG A 154 2.39 -18.08 -3.14
N VAL A 155 1.75 -17.16 -2.41
CA VAL A 155 0.57 -17.48 -1.59
C VAL A 155 -0.76 -17.17 -2.27
N LYS A 156 -0.76 -16.44 -3.39
CA LYS A 156 -2.00 -16.03 -4.09
C LYS A 156 -2.94 -17.18 -4.48
N ASN A 157 -2.40 -18.40 -4.63
CA ASN A 157 -3.16 -19.59 -5.00
C ASN A 157 -3.78 -20.34 -3.81
N GLU A 158 -3.53 -19.92 -2.57
CA GLU A 158 -4.22 -20.46 -1.40
C GLU A 158 -5.73 -20.16 -1.46
N PRO A 159 -6.60 -21.05 -0.96
CA PRO A 159 -8.05 -20.92 -1.15
C PRO A 159 -8.62 -19.61 -0.58
N GLU A 160 -8.13 -19.17 0.59
CA GLU A 160 -8.54 -17.88 1.16
C GLU A 160 -8.10 -16.69 0.31
N ASN A 161 -6.89 -16.74 -0.25
CA ASN A 161 -6.32 -15.65 -1.02
C ASN A 161 -6.95 -15.59 -2.42
N MET A 162 -7.26 -16.74 -3.02
CA MET A 162 -8.05 -16.82 -4.25
C MET A 162 -9.46 -16.25 -4.06
N LYS A 163 -10.10 -16.50 -2.92
CA LYS A 163 -11.41 -15.92 -2.61
C LYS A 163 -11.35 -14.39 -2.57
N LEU A 164 -10.32 -13.82 -1.93
CA LEU A 164 -10.11 -12.37 -1.88
C LEU A 164 -9.82 -11.79 -3.26
N LEU A 165 -9.01 -12.46 -4.07
CA LEU A 165 -8.73 -12.04 -5.45
C LEU A 165 -9.98 -12.01 -6.31
N LYS A 166 -10.78 -13.07 -6.23
CA LYS A 166 -12.05 -13.16 -6.93
C LYS A 166 -13.01 -12.07 -6.48
N GLU A 167 -13.15 -11.85 -5.17
CA GLU A 167 -14.02 -10.79 -4.64
C GLU A 167 -13.56 -9.39 -5.09
N LEU A 168 -12.25 -9.16 -5.15
CA LEU A 168 -11.68 -7.90 -5.65
C LEU A 168 -12.04 -7.71 -7.13
N GLU A 169 -11.86 -8.73 -7.96
CA GLU A 169 -12.17 -8.71 -9.39
C GLU A 169 -13.67 -8.56 -9.68
N ASP A 170 -14.51 -9.32 -9.00
CA ASP A 170 -15.97 -9.23 -9.11
C ASP A 170 -16.45 -7.81 -8.74
N THR A 171 -15.89 -7.22 -7.68
CA THR A 171 -16.25 -5.86 -7.26
C THR A 171 -15.73 -4.79 -8.23
N GLU A 172 -14.55 -5.00 -8.83
CA GLU A 172 -13.99 -4.13 -9.88
C GLU A 172 -14.91 -4.09 -11.11
N GLN A 173 -15.40 -5.25 -11.54
CA GLN A 173 -16.33 -5.36 -12.67
C GLN A 173 -17.66 -4.64 -12.38
N VAL A 174 -18.21 -4.82 -11.18
CA VAL A 174 -19.42 -4.11 -10.75
C VAL A 174 -19.17 -2.59 -10.73
N LEU A 175 -18.05 -2.13 -10.16
CA LEU A 175 -17.70 -0.71 -10.17
C LEU A 175 -17.59 -0.16 -11.59
N GLN A 176 -16.94 -0.88 -12.49
CA GLN A 176 -16.82 -0.47 -13.89
C GLN A 176 -18.19 -0.35 -14.57
N GLN A 177 -19.09 -1.29 -14.31
CA GLN A 177 -20.46 -1.24 -14.83
C GLN A 177 -21.22 -0.03 -14.28
N LEU A 178 -21.20 0.19 -12.96
CA LEU A 178 -21.89 1.32 -12.32
C LEU A 178 -21.34 2.67 -12.80
N LEU A 179 -20.03 2.77 -13.05
CA LEU A 179 -19.38 3.96 -13.60
C LEU A 179 -19.76 4.22 -15.07
N GLU A 180 -20.11 3.19 -15.83
CA GLU A 180 -20.60 3.35 -17.21
C GLU A 180 -22.06 3.78 -17.21
N GLU A 181 -22.90 3.14 -16.39
CA GLU A 181 -24.32 3.48 -16.24
C GLU A 181 -24.49 4.94 -15.76
N SER A 182 -23.64 5.38 -14.83
CA SER A 182 -23.69 6.74 -14.28
C SER A 182 -23.40 7.84 -15.30
N LYS A 183 -22.67 7.55 -16.41
CA LYS A 183 -22.41 8.55 -17.47
C LYS A 183 -23.67 9.05 -18.14
N THR A 184 -24.69 8.20 -18.21
CA THR A 184 -25.99 8.54 -18.82
C THR A 184 -26.90 9.28 -17.85
N MET A 185 -26.53 9.33 -16.56
CA MET A 185 -27.30 9.98 -15.51
C MET A 185 -26.79 11.40 -15.25
N THR A 186 -27.73 12.27 -14.95
CA THR A 186 -27.46 13.62 -14.41
C THR A 186 -27.91 13.69 -12.96
N ARG A 187 -27.49 14.73 -12.23
CA ARG A 187 -27.86 14.95 -10.82
C ARG A 187 -29.37 14.90 -10.57
N ASN A 188 -30.19 15.29 -11.56
CA ASN A 188 -31.65 15.34 -11.44
C ASN A 188 -32.35 14.08 -11.96
N SER A 189 -31.59 13.08 -12.38
CA SER A 189 -32.15 11.82 -12.88
C SER A 189 -32.80 11.05 -11.75
N VAL A 190 -33.95 10.42 -12.03
CA VAL A 190 -34.63 9.55 -11.06
C VAL A 190 -33.69 8.38 -10.73
N GLY A 191 -33.43 8.15 -9.45
CA GLY A 191 -32.49 7.11 -9.00
C GLY A 191 -31.02 7.53 -8.94
N ALA A 192 -30.67 8.80 -9.21
CA ALA A 192 -29.29 9.27 -9.12
C ALA A 192 -28.68 9.07 -7.71
N THR A 193 -29.45 9.27 -6.65
CA THR A 193 -29.00 9.00 -5.27
C THR A 193 -28.70 7.52 -5.05
N GLU A 194 -29.60 6.63 -5.50
CA GLU A 194 -29.41 5.18 -5.38
C GLU A 194 -28.17 4.71 -6.16
N MET A 195 -27.91 5.32 -7.32
CA MET A 195 -26.70 5.07 -8.10
C MET A 195 -25.43 5.43 -7.34
N MET A 196 -25.41 6.61 -6.70
CA MET A 196 -24.27 7.05 -5.88
C MET A 196 -24.05 6.15 -4.66
N ASP A 197 -25.13 5.71 -4.01
CA ASP A 197 -25.06 4.77 -2.90
C ASP A 197 -24.45 3.42 -3.34
N LYS A 198 -24.88 2.90 -4.51
CA LYS A 198 -24.31 1.68 -5.10
C LYS A 198 -22.82 1.84 -5.39
N LEU A 199 -22.40 2.96 -5.96
CA LEU A 199 -20.99 3.25 -6.22
C LEU A 199 -20.19 3.28 -4.92
N LEU A 200 -20.67 3.99 -3.90
CA LEU A 200 -20.01 4.10 -2.60
C LEU A 200 -19.90 2.76 -1.88
N ILE A 201 -20.96 1.94 -1.90
CA ILE A 201 -20.97 0.61 -1.30
C ILE A 201 -19.92 -0.29 -1.96
N ASN A 202 -19.92 -0.35 -3.29
CA ASN A 202 -18.97 -1.19 -4.02
C ASN A 202 -17.54 -0.66 -3.92
N TRP A 203 -17.35 0.65 -3.87
CA TRP A 203 -16.04 1.27 -3.65
C TRP A 203 -15.46 0.90 -2.29
N ASN A 204 -16.26 1.02 -1.23
CA ASN A 204 -15.84 0.62 0.10
C ASN A 204 -15.54 -0.87 0.20
N LYS A 205 -16.31 -1.72 -0.48
CA LYS A 205 -16.03 -3.15 -0.59
C LYS A 205 -14.69 -3.40 -1.28
N TYR A 206 -14.47 -2.81 -2.46
CA TYR A 206 -13.23 -2.93 -3.24
C TYR A 206 -12.00 -2.53 -2.42
N LYS A 207 -12.04 -1.32 -1.82
CA LYS A 207 -10.99 -0.79 -0.95
C LYS A 207 -10.73 -1.69 0.27
N THR A 208 -11.79 -2.22 0.89
CA THR A 208 -11.67 -3.11 2.05
C THR A 208 -11.00 -4.43 1.68
N THR A 209 -11.42 -5.06 0.58
CA THR A 209 -10.82 -6.30 0.07
C THR A 209 -9.36 -6.10 -0.33
N TYR A 210 -9.05 -4.99 -1.03
CA TYR A 210 -7.68 -4.58 -1.32
C TYR A 210 -6.84 -4.46 -0.04
N GLY A 211 -7.33 -3.72 0.96
CA GLY A 211 -6.65 -3.57 2.24
C GLY A 211 -6.43 -4.90 2.97
N GLN A 212 -7.37 -5.84 2.90
CA GLN A 212 -7.20 -7.18 3.47
C GLN A 212 -6.06 -7.95 2.80
N ILE A 213 -6.02 -7.93 1.46
CA ILE A 213 -4.93 -8.56 0.71
C ILE A 213 -3.59 -7.93 1.09
N ARG A 214 -3.51 -6.60 1.10
CA ARG A 214 -2.27 -5.87 1.43
C ARG A 214 -1.81 -6.11 2.86
N ARG A 215 -2.73 -6.25 3.82
CA ARG A 215 -2.43 -6.68 5.20
C ARG A 215 -1.87 -8.09 5.27
N LYS A 216 -2.46 -9.05 4.54
CA LYS A 216 -1.93 -10.42 4.45
C LYS A 216 -0.51 -10.42 3.87
N ILE A 217 -0.27 -9.63 2.82
CA ILE A 217 1.05 -9.49 2.21
C ILE A 217 2.05 -8.91 3.21
N ASP A 218 1.70 -7.88 3.97
CA ASP A 218 2.62 -7.24 4.92
C ASP A 218 2.94 -8.12 6.13
N MET A 219 1.90 -8.70 6.76
CA MET A 219 2.07 -9.61 7.91
C MET A 219 3.00 -10.76 7.59
N ALA A 220 2.92 -11.25 6.36
CA ALA A 220 3.73 -12.37 5.95
C ALA A 220 5.04 -11.98 5.26
N CYS A 221 5.17 -10.80 4.65
CA CYS A 221 6.47 -10.27 4.22
C CYS A 221 7.44 -10.08 5.42
N LEU A 222 6.89 -9.96 6.64
CA LEU A 222 7.66 -9.88 7.89
C LEU A 222 7.97 -11.24 8.49
N SER A 223 7.14 -12.26 8.24
CA SER A 223 7.35 -13.63 8.72
C SER A 223 8.07 -14.54 7.72
N ASP A 224 8.12 -14.13 6.44
CA ASP A 224 8.30 -15.04 5.32
C ASP A 224 9.30 -14.52 4.28
N ILE A 225 10.49 -14.19 4.78
CA ILE A 225 11.70 -14.47 4.02
C ILE A 225 11.99 -15.98 4.11
N ARG A 226 11.01 -16.78 3.72
CA ARG A 226 11.08 -18.22 3.53
C ARG A 226 10.97 -18.52 2.04
#